data_AF-A0A1F5APF1-F1
#
_entry.id   AF-A0A1F5APF1-F1
#
_cell.length_a   1.000
_cell.length_b   1.000
_cell.length_c   1.000
_cell.angle_alpha   90.00
_cell.angle_beta   90.00
_cell.angle_gamma   90.00
#
_symmetry.space_group_name_H-M   'P 1'
#
loop_
_entity.id
_entity.type
_entity.pdbx_description
1 polymer ?
#
loop_
_entity_poly.entity_id
_entity_poly.type
_entity_poly.pdbx_seq_one_letter_code
_entity_poly.pdbx_strand_id
1 'polypeptide(L)'
;MDWKEKYEDLFNHIVSVKYGRPIDFQAIERKVSHLRDGDAITYEDLETIAREDLWPFKKYWMWPAREQIEDKLEDSWGVIIDPAAKWDEEEDMIGRLLDIFKHISLMSILLRFIWPEHYAIYSRAELQLLQIERGQNDTQEYMNLITEMRALRLSFGLERTADVDMIAWVCTQREDAREELCHHLKLNLPGDLSPLDVIKGSWTDPLRMAEIYIDSDIFAAGEIT
;
A
#
# COMPACT_ATOMS: atom_id res chain seq x y z
N MET A 1 -5.60 1.80 21.38
CA MET A 1 -5.69 3.03 20.58
C MET A 1 -6.42 2.66 19.31
N ASP A 2 -7.44 3.42 18.91
CA ASP A 2 -8.03 3.24 17.58
C ASP A 2 -7.11 3.90 16.57
N TRP A 3 -6.34 3.07 15.84
CA TRP A 3 -5.40 3.54 14.81
C TRP A 3 -6.12 4.29 13.70
N LYS A 4 -7.34 3.86 13.39
CA LYS A 4 -8.13 4.44 12.31
C LYS A 4 -8.49 5.88 12.64
N GLU A 5 -9.15 6.12 13.77
CA GLU A 5 -9.59 7.47 14.17
C GLU A 5 -8.39 8.43 14.24
N LYS A 6 -7.30 8.01 14.90
CA LYS A 6 -6.12 8.85 15.07
C LYS A 6 -5.49 9.26 13.74
N TYR A 7 -5.27 8.31 12.85
CA TYR A 7 -4.55 8.58 11.59
C TYR A 7 -5.46 9.16 10.52
N GLU A 8 -6.77 8.93 10.59
CA GLU A 8 -7.75 9.60 9.73
C GLU A 8 -7.79 11.11 10.04
N ASP A 9 -7.85 11.50 11.31
CA ASP A 9 -7.79 12.91 11.72
C ASP A 9 -6.47 13.56 11.27
N LEU A 10 -5.36 12.85 11.47
CA LEU A 10 -4.04 13.34 11.10
C LEU A 10 -3.88 13.46 9.59
N PHE A 11 -4.34 12.46 8.83
CA PHE A 11 -4.37 12.48 7.38
C PHE A 11 -5.18 13.67 6.87
N ASN A 12 -6.40 13.85 7.37
CA ASN A 12 -7.28 14.95 7.00
C ASN A 12 -6.65 16.32 7.30
N HIS A 13 -5.99 16.46 8.45
CA HIS A 13 -5.26 17.67 8.79
C HIS A 13 -4.13 17.95 7.80
N ILE A 14 -3.25 16.97 7.54
CA ILE A 14 -2.10 17.15 6.63
C ILE A 14 -2.58 17.45 5.21
N VAL A 15 -3.59 16.73 4.72
CA VAL A 15 -4.19 16.92 3.40
C VAL A 15 -4.80 18.32 3.26
N SER A 16 -5.55 18.78 4.27
CA SER A 16 -6.12 20.12 4.29
C SER A 16 -5.03 21.21 4.24
N VAL A 17 -3.95 21.06 5.01
CA VAL A 17 -2.81 21.99 4.98
C VAL A 17 -2.09 21.96 3.63
N LYS A 18 -1.86 20.77 3.07
CA LYS A 18 -1.05 20.57 1.86
C LYS A 18 -1.77 20.90 0.56
N TYR A 19 -3.08 20.69 0.51
CA TYR A 19 -3.89 20.80 -0.70
C TYR A 19 -5.06 21.79 -0.60
N GLY A 20 -5.33 22.33 0.59
CA GLY A 20 -6.39 23.32 0.82
C GLY A 20 -7.81 22.76 0.80
N ARG A 21 -7.97 21.43 0.82
CA ARG A 21 -9.27 20.73 0.76
C ARG A 21 -9.13 19.28 1.25
N PRO A 22 -10.22 18.65 1.70
CA PRO A 22 -10.24 17.22 1.99
C PRO A 22 -10.12 16.37 0.71
N ILE A 23 -9.77 15.10 0.89
CA ILE A 23 -9.77 14.07 -0.16
C ILE A 23 -11.00 13.17 0.04
N ASP A 24 -11.65 12.78 -1.05
CA ASP A 24 -12.80 11.85 -1.04
C ASP A 24 -12.50 10.60 -1.89
N PHE A 25 -11.74 9.68 -1.29
CA PHE A 25 -11.44 8.40 -1.91
C PHE A 25 -12.69 7.50 -2.06
N GLN A 26 -13.63 7.58 -1.11
CA GLN A 26 -14.84 6.76 -1.14
C GLN A 26 -15.73 7.09 -2.36
N ALA A 27 -15.77 8.35 -2.78
CA ALA A 27 -16.47 8.73 -4.00
C ALA A 27 -15.86 8.10 -5.26
N ILE A 28 -14.55 7.88 -5.30
CA ILE A 28 -13.89 7.18 -6.40
C ILE A 28 -14.25 5.69 -6.35
N GLU A 29 -14.06 5.06 -5.19
CA GLU A 29 -14.33 3.64 -4.95
C GLU A 29 -15.75 3.25 -5.36
N ARG A 30 -16.76 4.05 -4.97
CA ARG A 30 -18.15 3.82 -5.36
C ARG A 30 -18.41 3.88 -6.86
N LYS A 31 -17.65 4.69 -7.60
CA LYS A 31 -17.85 4.85 -9.05
C LYS A 31 -17.21 3.72 -9.84
N VAL A 32 -16.07 3.21 -9.37
CA VAL A 32 -15.33 2.12 -10.03
C VAL A 32 -15.66 0.74 -9.45
N SER A 33 -16.61 0.64 -8.52
CA SER A 33 -16.95 -0.63 -7.86
C SER A 33 -17.51 -1.69 -8.82
N HIS A 34 -18.08 -1.29 -9.95
CA HIS A 34 -18.59 -2.21 -10.97
C HIS A 34 -17.47 -3.06 -11.59
N LEU A 35 -16.23 -2.57 -11.60
CA LEU A 35 -15.08 -3.35 -12.09
C LEU A 35 -14.81 -4.61 -11.25
N ARG A 36 -15.38 -4.71 -10.04
CA ARG A 36 -15.34 -5.92 -9.21
C ARG A 36 -16.12 -7.09 -9.83
N ASP A 37 -17.07 -6.80 -10.72
CA ASP A 37 -17.88 -7.81 -11.41
C ASP A 37 -17.17 -8.39 -12.65
N GLY A 38 -15.93 -7.94 -12.92
CA GLY A 38 -15.11 -8.40 -14.04
C GLY A 38 -15.35 -7.66 -15.35
N ASP A 39 -16.07 -6.53 -15.30
CA ASP A 39 -16.22 -5.63 -16.44
C ASP A 39 -14.85 -5.12 -16.91
N ALA A 40 -14.70 -4.90 -18.23
CA ALA A 40 -13.52 -4.27 -18.76
C ALA A 40 -13.40 -2.82 -18.26
N ILE A 41 -12.19 -2.42 -17.91
CA ILE A 41 -11.83 -1.05 -17.58
C ILE A 41 -12.13 -0.18 -18.79
N THR A 42 -12.74 0.97 -18.57
CA THR A 42 -12.94 2.00 -19.60
C THR A 42 -12.01 3.18 -19.35
N TYR A 43 -11.80 4.02 -20.36
CA TYR A 43 -11.07 5.27 -20.14
C TYR A 43 -11.83 6.23 -19.21
N GLU A 44 -13.17 6.14 -19.14
CA GLU A 44 -13.99 6.91 -18.21
C GLU A 44 -13.72 6.52 -16.74
N ASP A 45 -13.38 5.25 -16.48
CA ASP A 45 -12.95 4.80 -15.15
C ASP A 45 -11.62 5.44 -14.75
N LEU A 46 -10.68 5.50 -15.70
CA LEU A 46 -9.40 6.17 -15.49
C LEU A 46 -9.61 7.67 -15.24
N GLU A 47 -10.46 8.33 -16.02
CA GLU A 47 -10.83 9.74 -15.82
C GLU A 47 -11.51 9.97 -14.47
N THR A 48 -12.37 9.03 -14.05
CA THR A 48 -13.03 9.04 -12.75
C THR A 48 -12.02 8.95 -11.61
N ILE A 49 -11.05 8.05 -11.71
CA ILE A 49 -9.94 7.95 -10.75
C ILE A 49 -9.10 9.23 -10.80
N ALA A 50 -8.85 9.82 -11.97
CA ALA A 50 -8.07 11.05 -12.13
C ALA A 50 -8.83 12.36 -11.82
N ARG A 51 -10.01 12.28 -11.20
CA ARG A 51 -10.80 13.46 -10.85
C ARG A 51 -10.10 14.30 -9.79
N GLU A 52 -9.52 15.39 -10.27
CA GLU A 52 -8.80 16.35 -9.43
C GLU A 52 -9.69 16.95 -8.35
N ASP A 53 -11.02 16.99 -8.47
CA ASP A 53 -11.87 17.48 -7.39
C ASP A 53 -11.95 16.53 -6.18
N LEU A 54 -11.61 15.25 -6.36
CA LEU A 54 -11.67 14.23 -5.32
C LEU A 54 -10.32 14.01 -4.62
N TRP A 55 -9.20 14.11 -5.35
CA TRP A 55 -7.84 13.97 -4.80
C TRP A 55 -6.78 14.51 -5.78
N PRO A 56 -5.54 14.78 -5.35
CA PRO A 56 -4.53 15.46 -6.17
C PRO A 56 -3.76 14.50 -7.10
N PHE A 57 -4.47 13.74 -7.95
CA PHE A 57 -3.86 12.74 -8.85
C PHE A 57 -2.83 13.34 -9.81
N LYS A 58 -3.22 14.35 -10.60
CA LYS A 58 -2.41 14.98 -11.66
C LYS A 58 -1.17 15.70 -11.15
N LYS A 59 -1.08 15.92 -9.84
CA LYS A 59 0.13 16.45 -9.21
C LYS A 59 1.28 15.43 -9.21
N TYR A 60 0.97 14.13 -9.22
CA TYR A 60 1.95 13.07 -9.03
C TYR A 60 1.92 12.00 -10.13
N TRP A 61 0.77 11.80 -10.77
CA TRP A 61 0.56 10.78 -11.79
C TRP A 61 -0.13 11.34 -13.03
N MET A 62 -0.04 10.59 -14.11
CA MET A 62 -0.72 10.89 -15.36
C MET A 62 -1.06 9.55 -16.01
N TRP A 63 -2.33 9.35 -16.34
CA TRP A 63 -2.71 8.23 -17.20
C TRP A 63 -2.12 8.42 -18.61
N PRO A 64 -1.83 7.33 -19.33
CA PRO A 64 -1.60 7.42 -20.77
C PRO A 64 -2.75 8.16 -21.46
N ALA A 65 -2.44 8.85 -22.56
CA ALA A 65 -3.48 9.44 -23.38
C ALA A 65 -4.42 8.34 -23.92
N ARG A 66 -5.68 8.68 -24.16
CA ARG A 66 -6.72 7.73 -24.58
C ARG A 66 -6.25 6.88 -25.77
N GLU A 67 -5.66 7.52 -26.77
CA GLU A 67 -5.17 6.90 -28.00
C GLU A 67 -4.02 5.90 -27.77
N GLN A 68 -3.37 5.93 -26.59
CA GLN A 68 -2.25 5.04 -26.27
C GLN A 68 -2.68 3.75 -25.56
N ILE A 69 -3.87 3.74 -24.96
CA ILE A 69 -4.28 2.66 -24.05
C ILE A 69 -5.69 2.12 -24.32
N GLU A 70 -6.61 2.90 -24.90
CA GLU A 70 -8.03 2.53 -25.02
C GLU A 70 -8.23 1.14 -25.66
N ASP A 71 -7.55 0.86 -26.78
CA ASP A 71 -7.61 -0.45 -27.46
C ASP A 71 -7.14 -1.63 -26.58
N LYS A 72 -6.25 -1.37 -25.61
CA LYS A 72 -5.74 -2.40 -24.68
C LYS A 72 -6.60 -2.57 -23.45
N LEU A 73 -7.48 -1.61 -23.15
CA LEU A 73 -8.33 -1.70 -21.98
C LEU A 73 -9.36 -2.83 -22.12
N GLU A 74 -9.77 -3.17 -23.35
CA GLU A 74 -10.64 -4.32 -23.61
C GLU A 74 -10.02 -5.66 -23.13
N ASP A 75 -8.68 -5.78 -23.14
CA ASP A 75 -7.97 -6.96 -22.64
C ASP A 75 -8.12 -7.19 -21.13
N SER A 76 -8.68 -6.20 -20.40
CA SER A 76 -8.99 -6.30 -18.97
C SER A 76 -10.30 -7.03 -18.66
N TRP A 77 -11.08 -7.40 -19.69
CA TRP A 77 -12.33 -8.14 -19.49
C TRP A 77 -12.11 -9.44 -18.71
N GLY A 78 -12.78 -9.59 -17.56
CA GLY A 78 -12.66 -10.74 -16.67
C GLY A 78 -11.29 -10.91 -16.02
N VAL A 79 -10.40 -9.91 -16.12
CA VAL A 79 -9.08 -9.93 -15.47
C VAL A 79 -9.19 -9.63 -13.99
N ILE A 80 -9.98 -8.63 -13.63
CA ILE A 80 -10.16 -8.22 -12.25
C ILE A 80 -11.03 -9.26 -11.55
N ILE A 81 -10.45 -9.90 -10.55
CA ILE A 81 -11.08 -10.95 -9.75
C ILE A 81 -11.11 -10.52 -8.29
N ASP A 82 -11.94 -11.20 -7.49
CA ASP A 82 -11.88 -11.11 -6.04
C ASP A 82 -10.65 -11.89 -5.52
N PRO A 83 -9.63 -11.21 -4.97
CA PRO A 83 -8.42 -11.88 -4.49
C PRO A 83 -8.67 -12.77 -3.27
N ALA A 84 -9.76 -12.58 -2.52
CA ALA A 84 -10.13 -13.48 -1.43
C ALA A 84 -10.69 -14.81 -1.95
N ALA A 85 -11.40 -14.78 -3.07
CA ALA A 85 -11.98 -15.97 -3.68
C ALA A 85 -10.97 -16.76 -4.54
N LYS A 86 -10.00 -16.07 -5.13
CA LYS A 86 -9.06 -16.61 -6.14
C LYS A 86 -7.62 -16.18 -5.87
N TRP A 87 -7.14 -16.49 -4.67
CA TRP A 87 -5.81 -16.06 -4.20
C TRP A 87 -4.64 -16.61 -5.03
N ASP A 88 -4.82 -17.75 -5.69
CA ASP A 88 -3.82 -18.38 -6.57
C ASP A 88 -3.74 -17.75 -7.96
N GLU A 89 -4.73 -16.94 -8.35
CA GLU A 89 -4.77 -16.19 -9.61
C GLU A 89 -4.36 -14.70 -9.44
N GLU A 90 -4.14 -14.24 -8.20
CA GLU A 90 -3.90 -12.82 -7.89
C GLU A 90 -2.64 -12.26 -8.57
N GLU A 91 -1.53 -13.02 -8.55
CA GLU A 91 -0.26 -12.59 -9.16
C GLU A 91 -0.39 -12.47 -10.69
N ASP A 92 -1.13 -13.40 -11.33
CA ASP A 92 -1.42 -13.36 -12.76
C ASP A 92 -2.28 -12.15 -13.12
N MET A 93 -3.32 -11.86 -12.33
CA MET A 93 -4.15 -10.65 -12.51
C MET A 93 -3.28 -9.40 -12.48
N ILE A 94 -2.40 -9.26 -11.48
CA ILE A 94 -1.50 -8.11 -11.35
C ILE A 94 -0.57 -8.01 -12.56
N GLY A 95 0.02 -9.15 -12.99
CA GLY A 95 0.89 -9.20 -14.17
C GLY A 95 0.17 -8.75 -15.44
N ARG A 96 -1.06 -9.23 -15.68
CA ARG A 96 -1.88 -8.86 -16.84
C ARG A 96 -2.28 -7.38 -16.83
N LEU A 97 -2.68 -6.85 -15.67
CA LEU A 97 -2.97 -5.42 -15.53
C LEU A 97 -1.71 -4.57 -15.74
N LEU A 98 -0.58 -4.99 -15.18
CA LEU A 98 0.69 -4.32 -15.40
C LEU A 98 1.08 -4.34 -16.89
N ASP A 99 0.74 -5.40 -17.61
CA ASP A 99 0.97 -5.47 -19.05
C ASP A 99 0.13 -4.49 -19.87
N ILE A 100 -1.07 -4.13 -19.39
CA ILE A 100 -1.91 -3.10 -20.01
C ILE A 100 -1.34 -1.70 -19.73
N PHE A 101 -1.10 -1.38 -18.45
CA PHE A 101 -0.70 -0.04 -18.02
C PHE A 101 0.79 0.27 -18.20
N LYS A 102 1.63 -0.77 -18.24
CA LYS A 102 3.11 -0.70 -18.29
C LYS A 102 3.73 0.17 -17.18
N HIS A 103 3.00 0.39 -16.08
CA HIS A 103 3.46 1.20 -14.95
C HIS A 103 2.83 0.74 -13.64
N ILE A 104 3.65 0.23 -12.73
CA ILE A 104 3.25 -0.34 -11.42
C ILE A 104 2.44 0.63 -10.55
N SER A 105 2.84 1.90 -10.44
CA SER A 105 2.05 2.87 -9.65
C SER A 105 0.65 3.11 -10.21
N LEU A 106 0.46 3.07 -11.53
CA LEU A 106 -0.85 3.31 -12.15
C LEU A 106 -1.77 2.11 -11.93
N MET A 107 -1.23 0.90 -12.12
CA MET A 107 -1.93 -0.36 -11.86
C MET A 107 -2.31 -0.50 -10.36
N SER A 108 -1.41 -0.18 -9.44
CA SER A 108 -1.71 -0.23 -7.99
C SER A 108 -2.75 0.80 -7.56
N ILE A 109 -2.75 2.01 -8.13
CA ILE A 109 -3.81 3.01 -7.90
C ILE A 109 -5.17 2.45 -8.32
N LEU A 110 -5.25 1.85 -9.51
CA LEU A 110 -6.48 1.22 -9.99
C LEU A 110 -6.97 0.16 -9.00
N LEU A 111 -6.11 -0.79 -8.64
CA LEU A 111 -6.44 -1.87 -7.72
C LEU A 111 -6.84 -1.36 -6.32
N ARG A 112 -6.18 -0.33 -5.80
CA ARG A 112 -6.52 0.30 -4.51
C ARG A 112 -7.90 0.92 -4.49
N PHE A 113 -8.40 1.44 -5.63
CA PHE A 113 -9.76 1.98 -5.69
C PHE A 113 -10.82 0.92 -5.98
N ILE A 114 -10.47 -0.14 -6.70
CA ILE A 114 -11.40 -1.25 -6.96
C ILE A 114 -11.56 -2.11 -5.70
N TRP A 115 -10.46 -2.59 -5.11
CA TRP A 115 -10.44 -3.47 -3.93
C TRP A 115 -9.61 -2.85 -2.79
N PRO A 116 -10.05 -1.73 -2.19
CA PRO A 116 -9.34 -1.08 -1.08
C PRO A 116 -9.18 -1.98 0.14
N GLU A 117 -9.99 -3.04 0.25
CA GLU A 117 -9.86 -4.06 1.29
C GLU A 117 -8.54 -4.86 1.16
N HIS A 118 -7.97 -4.90 -0.05
CA HIS A 118 -6.89 -5.81 -0.43
C HIS A 118 -5.63 -5.11 -0.93
N TYR A 119 -5.73 -3.91 -1.49
CA TYR A 119 -4.62 -3.22 -2.15
C TYR A 119 -4.28 -1.85 -1.55
N ALA A 120 -3.05 -1.42 -1.81
CA ALA A 120 -2.46 -0.13 -1.46
C ALA A 120 -1.81 0.50 -2.70
N ILE A 121 -1.51 1.80 -2.66
CA ILE A 121 -0.81 2.45 -3.75
C ILE A 121 0.66 2.05 -3.69
N TYR A 122 1.27 1.75 -4.84
CA TYR A 122 2.71 1.58 -4.91
C TYR A 122 3.40 2.95 -4.96
N SER A 123 4.04 3.33 -3.86
CA SER A 123 4.89 4.51 -3.79
C SER A 123 6.29 4.21 -3.23
N ARG A 124 7.30 4.91 -3.76
CA ARG A 124 8.68 4.76 -3.27
C ARG A 124 8.85 5.11 -1.80
N ALA A 125 8.04 6.05 -1.29
CA ALA A 125 8.15 6.49 0.09
C ALA A 125 7.67 5.40 1.04
N GLU A 126 6.59 4.69 0.71
CA GLU A 126 6.13 3.52 1.47
C GLU A 126 7.11 2.36 1.36
N LEU A 127 7.64 2.07 0.16
CA LEU A 127 8.66 1.03 0.01
C LEU A 127 9.88 1.28 0.90
N GLN A 128 10.31 2.53 1.04
CA GLN A 128 11.44 2.89 1.90
C GLN A 128 11.08 2.85 3.38
N LEU A 129 9.91 3.38 3.74
CA LEU A 129 9.41 3.40 5.12
C LEU A 129 9.25 1.97 5.66
N LEU A 130 8.60 1.14 4.87
CA LEU A 130 8.33 -0.26 5.15
C LEU A 130 9.41 -1.17 4.56
N GLN A 131 10.56 -0.63 4.16
CA GLN A 131 11.75 -1.36 3.69
C GLN A 131 11.43 -2.61 2.83
N ILE A 132 10.49 -2.51 1.89
CA ILE A 132 9.96 -3.68 1.18
C ILE A 132 11.05 -4.35 0.33
N GLU A 133 11.11 -5.68 0.38
CA GLU A 133 12.07 -6.47 -0.39
C GLU A 133 11.84 -6.28 -1.90
N ARG A 134 12.93 -6.08 -2.63
CA ARG A 134 12.88 -6.00 -4.10
C ARG A 134 12.49 -7.34 -4.72
N GLY A 135 11.46 -7.31 -5.56
CA GLY A 135 11.08 -8.46 -6.37
C GLY A 135 12.04 -8.73 -7.52
N GLN A 136 11.94 -9.92 -8.12
CA GLN A 136 12.62 -10.24 -9.38
C GLN A 136 12.07 -9.44 -10.57
N ASN A 137 10.83 -8.98 -10.45
CA ASN A 137 10.11 -8.13 -11.38
C ASN A 137 9.11 -7.25 -10.61
N ASP A 138 8.49 -6.30 -11.30
CA ASP A 138 7.53 -5.34 -10.74
C ASP A 138 6.31 -6.03 -10.11
N THR A 139 5.80 -7.12 -10.70
CA THR A 139 4.69 -7.90 -10.13
C THR A 139 5.07 -8.47 -8.77
N GLN A 140 6.22 -9.13 -8.67
CA GLN A 140 6.72 -9.69 -7.41
C GLN A 140 6.98 -8.60 -6.37
N GLU A 141 7.54 -7.46 -6.76
CA GLU A 141 7.78 -6.35 -5.83
C GLU A 141 6.46 -5.77 -5.30
N TYR A 142 5.43 -5.66 -6.15
CA TYR A 142 4.11 -5.26 -5.70
C TYR A 142 3.48 -6.29 -4.76
N MET A 143 3.63 -7.59 -5.04
CA MET A 143 3.15 -8.65 -4.16
C MET A 143 3.83 -8.60 -2.78
N ASN A 144 5.13 -8.30 -2.73
CA ASN A 144 5.85 -8.11 -1.46
C ASN A 144 5.24 -6.93 -0.68
N LEU A 145 5.01 -5.78 -1.33
CA LEU A 145 4.37 -4.62 -0.71
C LEU A 145 2.98 -4.96 -0.15
N ILE A 146 2.13 -5.60 -0.96
CA ILE A 146 0.75 -5.90 -0.57
C ILE A 146 0.69 -6.92 0.57
N THR A 147 1.62 -7.88 0.60
CA THR A 147 1.74 -8.84 1.72
C THR A 147 2.02 -8.11 3.03
N GLU A 148 3.00 -7.19 3.04
CA GLU A 148 3.32 -6.38 4.22
C GLU A 148 2.16 -5.46 4.62
N MET A 149 1.54 -4.78 3.67
CA MET A 149 0.38 -3.91 3.95
C MET A 149 -0.80 -4.69 4.54
N ARG A 150 -1.05 -5.93 4.08
CA ARG A 150 -2.09 -6.80 4.64
C ARG A 150 -1.74 -7.31 6.04
N ALA A 151 -0.47 -7.58 6.31
CA ALA A 151 -0.01 -7.94 7.65
C ALA A 151 -0.23 -6.77 8.63
N LEU A 152 0.18 -5.55 8.24
CA LEU A 152 -0.06 -4.33 9.00
C LEU A 152 -1.53 -4.07 9.26
N ARG A 153 -2.38 -4.26 8.24
CA ARG A 153 -3.84 -4.14 8.38
C ARG A 153 -4.36 -5.01 9.52
N LEU A 154 -3.91 -6.26 9.60
CA LEU A 154 -4.28 -7.19 10.67
C LEU A 154 -3.74 -6.73 12.03
N SER A 155 -2.48 -6.30 12.12
CA SER A 155 -1.86 -5.81 13.36
C SER A 155 -2.57 -4.58 13.93
N PHE A 156 -3.05 -3.68 13.07
CA PHE A 156 -3.83 -2.51 13.48
C PHE A 156 -5.30 -2.80 13.74
N GLY A 157 -5.79 -3.99 13.42
CA GLY A 157 -7.21 -4.33 13.51
C GLY A 157 -8.08 -3.56 12.51
N LEU A 158 -7.52 -3.20 11.36
CA LEU A 158 -8.20 -2.46 10.30
C LEU A 158 -8.91 -3.41 9.33
N GLU A 159 -9.98 -2.94 8.69
CA GLU A 159 -10.71 -3.71 7.69
C GLU A 159 -10.04 -3.61 6.30
N ARG A 160 -9.36 -2.49 6.02
CA ARG A 160 -8.93 -2.12 4.67
C ARG A 160 -7.44 -1.91 4.57
N THR A 161 -6.81 -2.50 3.56
CA THR A 161 -5.40 -2.26 3.23
C THR A 161 -5.19 -0.79 2.81
N ALA A 162 -6.19 -0.17 2.17
CA ALA A 162 -6.17 1.25 1.84
C ALA A 162 -6.12 2.19 3.05
N ASP A 163 -6.54 1.75 4.24
CA ASP A 163 -6.40 2.56 5.46
C ASP A 163 -4.93 2.50 5.98
N VAL A 164 -4.24 1.38 5.76
CA VAL A 164 -2.80 1.24 6.06
C VAL A 164 -1.96 2.11 5.13
N ASP A 165 -2.30 2.14 3.84
CA ASP A 165 -1.72 3.05 2.84
C ASP A 165 -1.76 4.52 3.32
N MET A 166 -2.92 4.96 3.85
CA MET A 166 -3.06 6.29 4.44
C MET A 166 -2.16 6.51 5.67
N ILE A 167 -2.08 5.52 6.57
CA ILE A 167 -1.20 5.57 7.76
C ILE A 167 0.27 5.68 7.34
N ALA A 168 0.70 4.83 6.41
CA ALA A 168 2.06 4.83 5.89
C ALA A 168 2.38 6.18 5.25
N TRP A 169 1.48 6.70 4.41
CA TRP A 169 1.63 8.02 3.83
C TRP A 169 1.77 9.11 4.89
N VAL A 170 0.94 9.12 5.94
CA VAL A 170 1.06 10.07 7.06
C VAL A 170 2.43 10.00 7.72
N CYS A 171 2.96 8.79 7.94
CA CYS A 171 4.30 8.58 8.50
C CYS A 171 5.40 9.13 7.60
N THR A 172 5.22 9.15 6.27
CA THR A 172 6.16 9.84 5.36
C THR A 172 6.11 11.36 5.46
N GLN A 173 5.05 11.93 6.04
CA GLN A 173 4.87 13.38 6.20
C GLN A 173 5.25 13.87 7.60
N ARG A 174 5.32 13.00 8.61
CA ARG A 174 5.52 13.35 10.02
C ARG A 174 6.43 12.37 10.74
N GLU A 175 7.53 12.89 11.30
CA GLU A 175 8.51 12.08 12.00
C GLU A 175 7.95 11.44 13.28
N ASP A 176 7.12 12.16 14.05
CA ASP A 176 6.54 11.63 15.28
C ASP A 176 5.55 10.47 15.02
N ALA A 177 4.77 10.57 13.94
CA ALA A 177 3.92 9.48 13.48
C ALA A 177 4.75 8.28 13.02
N ARG A 178 5.88 8.53 12.34
CA ARG A 178 6.82 7.50 11.93
C ARG A 178 7.47 6.79 13.12
N GLU A 179 7.92 7.53 14.13
CA GLU A 179 8.50 6.96 15.36
C GLU A 179 7.51 6.05 16.08
N GLU A 180 6.25 6.48 16.17
CA GLU A 180 5.18 5.69 16.78
C GLU A 180 4.86 4.43 15.98
N LEU A 181 4.78 4.54 14.65
CA LEU A 181 4.65 3.39 13.76
C LEU A 181 5.80 2.43 14.05
N CYS A 182 7.06 2.89 13.97
CA CYS A 182 8.22 2.07 14.29
C CYS A 182 8.10 1.41 15.67
N HIS A 183 7.68 2.12 16.71
CA HIS A 183 7.47 1.55 18.05
C HIS A 183 6.37 0.47 18.11
N HIS A 184 5.27 0.64 17.38
CA HIS A 184 4.24 -0.38 17.30
C HIS A 184 4.72 -1.62 16.53
N LEU A 185 5.37 -1.38 15.41
CA LEU A 185 5.90 -2.41 14.53
C LEU A 185 6.84 -3.34 15.31
N LYS A 186 7.78 -2.72 16.00
CA LYS A 186 8.60 -3.31 17.04
C LYS A 186 7.78 -4.27 17.93
N LEU A 187 6.83 -3.77 18.73
CA LEU A 187 6.08 -4.61 19.69
C LEU A 187 5.37 -5.84 19.10
N ASN A 188 5.20 -5.92 17.78
CA ASN A 188 4.58 -7.06 17.09
C ASN A 188 5.58 -8.06 16.49
N LEU A 189 6.89 -7.93 16.74
CA LEU A 189 7.84 -8.95 16.33
C LEU A 189 7.73 -10.22 17.19
N PRO A 190 8.00 -11.43 16.63
CA PRO A 190 8.13 -12.65 17.41
C PRO A 190 9.29 -12.54 18.42
N GLY A 191 9.01 -12.75 19.71
CA GLY A 191 9.96 -12.52 20.82
C GLY A 191 11.11 -13.52 20.96
N ASP A 192 11.25 -14.51 20.08
CA ASP A 192 12.24 -15.61 20.14
C ASP A 192 13.24 -15.62 18.97
N LEU A 193 13.40 -14.48 18.29
CA LEU A 193 14.32 -14.34 17.17
C LEU A 193 15.79 -14.30 17.58
N SER A 194 16.58 -15.32 17.21
CA SER A 194 18.04 -15.25 17.37
C SER A 194 18.70 -14.47 16.21
N PRO A 195 19.84 -13.80 16.44
CA PRO A 195 20.61 -13.14 15.37
C PRO A 195 21.01 -14.07 14.21
N LEU A 196 21.08 -15.38 14.46
CA LEU A 196 21.39 -16.40 13.44
C LEU A 196 20.17 -16.79 12.60
N ASP A 197 18.95 -16.65 13.12
CA ASP A 197 17.69 -16.90 12.38
C ASP A 197 17.39 -15.76 11.40
N VAL A 198 17.87 -14.56 11.71
CA VAL A 198 17.91 -13.38 10.82
C VAL A 198 18.85 -13.60 9.63
N ILE A 199 19.99 -14.27 9.87
CA ILE A 199 21.05 -14.48 8.87
C ILE A 199 20.79 -15.70 7.97
N LYS A 200 20.07 -16.72 8.45
CA LYS A 200 19.89 -18.01 7.74
C LYS A 200 18.67 -18.08 6.81
N GLY A 201 17.84 -17.05 6.78
CA GLY A 201 16.77 -16.87 5.78
C GLY A 201 15.52 -17.71 6.03
N SER A 202 14.42 -17.04 6.37
CA SER A 202 13.07 -17.33 5.85
C SER A 202 12.04 -16.25 6.22
N TRP A 203 12.34 -14.94 6.21
CA TRP A 203 11.29 -13.92 6.39
C TRP A 203 11.65 -12.63 5.64
N THR A 204 10.79 -12.26 4.71
CA THR A 204 10.92 -11.24 3.68
C THR A 204 10.50 -9.85 4.22
N ASP A 205 11.39 -9.26 5.04
CA ASP A 205 11.45 -7.83 5.44
C ASP A 205 10.44 -7.35 6.54
N PRO A 206 10.49 -6.13 7.13
CA PRO A 206 11.58 -5.32 7.73
C PRO A 206 11.14 -4.48 8.95
N LEU A 207 9.88 -4.57 9.37
CA LEU A 207 9.51 -4.40 10.77
C LEU A 207 10.51 -5.10 11.69
N ARG A 208 10.88 -6.29 11.23
CA ARG A 208 11.69 -7.29 11.91
C ARG A 208 13.11 -6.86 12.20
N MET A 209 13.61 -5.86 11.49
CA MET A 209 14.94 -5.31 11.73
C MET A 209 14.90 -4.00 12.50
N ALA A 210 13.81 -3.23 12.38
CA ALA A 210 13.67 -1.97 13.12
C ALA A 210 13.77 -2.20 14.64
N GLU A 211 13.35 -3.36 15.15
CA GLU A 211 13.45 -3.68 16.57
C GLU A 211 14.75 -4.32 17.03
N ILE A 212 15.34 -5.19 16.21
CA ILE A 212 16.62 -5.84 16.54
C ILE A 212 17.72 -4.81 16.85
N TYR A 213 17.58 -3.57 16.38
CA TYR A 213 18.57 -2.51 16.53
C TYR A 213 18.31 -1.46 17.62
N ILE A 214 17.16 -1.43 18.31
CA ILE A 214 17.02 -0.53 19.48
C ILE A 214 17.40 -1.25 20.79
N ASP A 215 17.27 -2.58 20.87
CA ASP A 215 17.55 -3.30 22.13
C ASP A 215 18.95 -3.92 22.21
N SER A 216 19.73 -3.90 21.12
CA SER A 216 21.19 -3.93 21.24
C SER A 216 21.75 -2.70 21.98
N ASP A 217 20.95 -1.65 22.19
CA ASP A 217 21.27 -0.53 23.07
C ASP A 217 20.73 -0.71 24.51
N ILE A 218 19.90 -1.72 24.81
CA ILE A 218 19.35 -1.98 26.17
C ILE A 218 20.01 -3.19 26.86
N PHE A 219 20.46 -4.21 26.11
CA PHE A 219 21.50 -5.17 26.53
C PHE A 219 22.85 -4.71 25.95
N ALA A 220 23.95 -4.42 26.65
CA ALA A 220 24.31 -4.74 28.01
C ALA A 220 25.59 -3.96 28.38
N ALA A 221 25.61 -3.41 29.60
CA ALA A 221 26.78 -2.88 30.33
C ALA A 221 27.05 -1.37 30.32
N GLY A 222 25.97 -0.58 30.45
CA GLY A 222 25.99 0.60 31.34
C GLY A 222 26.10 0.24 32.84
N GLU A 223 26.13 -1.04 33.21
CA GLU A 223 26.37 -1.52 34.59
C GLU A 223 27.21 -2.80 34.61
N ILE A 224 28.53 -2.67 34.80
CA ILE A 224 29.20 -3.33 35.93
C ILE A 224 30.07 -2.24 36.58
N THR A 225 29.67 -1.89 37.80
CA THR A 225 30.37 -1.08 38.83
C THR A 225 31.89 -1.05 38.78
#